data_AF-A0ABD5YS84-F1
#
_entry.id   AF-A0ABD5YS84-F1
#
_cell.length_a   1.000
_cell.length_b   1.000
_cell.length_c   1.000
_cell.angle_alpha   90.00
_cell.angle_beta   90.00
_cell.angle_gamma   90.00
#
_symmetry.space_group_name_H-M   'P 1'
#
loop_
_entity.id
_entity.type
_entity.pdbx_description
1 polymer ?
#
loop_
_entity_poly.entity_id
_entity_poly.type
_entity_poly.pdbx_seq_one_letter_code
_entity_poly.pdbx_strand_id
1 'polypeptide(L)'
;MDSNDPTDETAREALSSTTLSKRIEDASIGDELLFNDQDEPLEIVDTNRYSVTVVDSQGNEYTISQNLQSGKWNVHQHLWWIQVRDE
;
A
#
# COMPACT_ATOMS: atom_id res chain seq x y z
N MET A 1 -1.18 38.67 13.90
CA MET A 1 -1.05 37.25 14.29
C MET A 1 -1.98 36.52 13.36
N ASP A 2 -1.44 35.81 12.38
CA ASP A 2 -2.13 34.74 11.64
C ASP A 2 -1.03 33.85 11.07
N SER A 3 -0.34 33.16 11.98
CA SER A 3 0.48 32.00 11.63
C SER A 3 -0.50 30.86 11.38
N ASN A 4 -1.03 30.75 10.16
CA ASN A 4 -1.67 29.51 9.74
C ASN A 4 -0.58 28.61 9.16
N ASP A 5 0.13 27.97 10.08
CA ASP A 5 1.06 26.88 9.82
C ASP A 5 0.29 25.79 9.05
N PRO A 6 0.62 25.48 7.79
CA PRO A 6 0.04 24.32 7.14
C PRO A 6 0.74 23.11 7.74
N THR A 7 0.19 22.55 8.81
CA THR A 7 0.36 21.12 9.03
C THR A 7 -0.31 20.45 7.83
N ASP A 8 0.46 20.28 6.76
CA ASP A 8 0.11 19.56 5.54
C ASP A 8 0.04 18.06 5.88
N GLU A 9 -0.86 17.72 6.79
CA GLU A 9 -1.57 16.45 6.72
C GLU A 9 -2.45 16.57 5.49
N THR A 10 -1.88 16.23 4.34
CA THR A 10 -2.62 16.04 3.11
C THR A 10 -3.77 15.11 3.47
N ALA A 11 -5.00 15.64 3.58
CA ALA A 11 -6.16 14.87 3.96
C ALA A 11 -6.22 13.67 3.01
N ARG A 12 -5.95 12.46 3.52
CA ARG A 12 -5.90 11.22 2.72
C ARG A 12 -7.33 10.88 2.32
N GLU A 13 -7.87 11.59 1.33
CA GLU A 13 -9.18 11.29 0.79
C GLU A 13 -9.15 9.93 0.10
N ALA A 14 -10.21 9.14 0.32
CA ALA A 14 -10.33 7.81 -0.27
C ALA A 14 -10.37 7.92 -1.81
N LEU A 15 -9.41 7.27 -2.46
CA LEU A 15 -9.32 7.24 -3.92
C LEU A 15 -10.36 6.27 -4.52
N SER A 16 -10.85 6.60 -5.72
CA SER A 16 -11.67 5.68 -6.50
C SER A 16 -10.86 4.46 -6.95
N SER A 17 -11.52 3.32 -7.20
CA SER A 17 -10.83 2.10 -7.68
C SER A 17 -10.11 2.32 -9.02
N THR A 18 -10.68 3.13 -9.92
CA THR A 18 -10.04 3.50 -11.19
C THR A 18 -8.77 4.29 -10.97
N THR A 19 -8.78 5.25 -10.03
CA THR A 19 -7.60 6.05 -9.69
C THR A 19 -6.51 5.17 -9.06
N LEU A 20 -6.88 4.27 -8.14
CA LEU A 20 -5.95 3.30 -7.55
C LEU A 20 -5.31 2.42 -8.61
N SER A 21 -6.12 1.88 -9.53
CA SER A 21 -5.62 0.98 -10.57
C SER A 21 -4.61 1.67 -11.47
N LYS A 22 -4.88 2.91 -11.90
CA LYS A 22 -3.91 3.70 -12.68
C LYS A 22 -2.61 3.94 -11.93
N ARG A 23 -2.68 4.35 -10.65
CA ARG A 23 -1.47 4.58 -9.85
C ARG A 23 -0.63 3.33 -9.69
N ILE A 24 -1.26 2.16 -9.57
CA ILE A 24 -0.56 0.88 -9.45
C ILE A 24 0.00 0.44 -10.81
N GLU A 25 -0.73 0.65 -11.91
CA GLU A 25 -0.28 0.37 -13.28
C GLU A 25 0.91 1.23 -13.72
N ASP A 26 1.00 2.46 -13.21
CA ASP A 26 2.11 3.39 -13.47
C ASP A 26 3.35 3.11 -12.60
N ALA A 27 3.22 2.26 -11.57
CA ALA A 27 4.30 1.98 -10.63
C ALA A 27 5.32 0.97 -11.20
N SER A 28 6.59 1.17 -10.88
CA SER A 28 7.72 0.38 -11.37
C SER A 28 8.50 -0.27 -10.22
N ILE A 29 9.26 -1.31 -10.55
CA ILE A 29 10.21 -1.93 -9.60
C ILE A 29 11.23 -0.87 -9.16
N GLY A 30 11.46 -0.80 -7.85
CA GLY A 30 12.30 0.20 -7.18
C GLY A 30 11.57 1.48 -6.75
N ASP A 31 10.30 1.66 -7.14
CA ASP A 31 9.48 2.73 -6.58
C ASP A 31 9.03 2.39 -5.14
N GLU A 32 8.73 3.43 -4.37
CA GLU A 32 8.18 3.30 -3.02
C GLU A 32 6.65 3.51 -3.03
N LEU A 33 5.94 2.64 -2.33
CA LEU A 33 4.49 2.64 -2.22
C LEU A 33 4.07 2.82 -0.76
N LEU A 34 3.26 3.85 -0.50
CA LEU A 34 2.60 4.08 0.77
C LEU A 34 1.08 3.97 0.58
N PHE A 35 0.40 3.16 1.39
CA PHE A 35 -1.04 2.99 1.31
C PHE A 35 -1.73 2.98 2.68
N ASN A 36 -3.00 3.38 2.68
CA ASN A 36 -3.87 3.44 3.85
C ASN A 36 -3.22 4.16 5.05
N ASP A 37 -3.06 3.44 6.15
CA ASP A 37 -2.53 3.83 7.45
C ASP A 37 -1.15 3.23 7.74
N GLN A 38 -0.45 2.71 6.72
CA GLN A 38 0.94 2.30 6.88
C GLN A 38 1.80 3.50 7.29
N ASP A 39 2.69 3.26 8.25
CA ASP A 39 3.61 4.27 8.80
C ASP A 39 4.83 4.48 7.90
N GLU A 40 5.30 3.42 7.24
CA GLU A 40 6.49 3.42 6.38
C GLU A 40 6.15 3.06 4.93
N PRO A 41 6.85 3.65 3.95
CA PRO A 41 6.74 3.23 2.56
C PRO A 41 7.33 1.82 2.37
N LEU A 42 6.80 1.10 1.38
CA LEU A 42 7.21 -0.24 1.02
C LEU A 42 7.85 -0.21 -0.37
N GLU A 43 8.97 -0.88 -0.58
CA GLU A 43 9.66 -0.93 -1.87
C GLU A 43 8.98 -1.93 -2.81
N ILE A 44 8.70 -1.53 -4.05
CA ILE A 44 8.19 -2.43 -5.08
C ILE A 44 9.32 -3.32 -5.61
N VAL A 45 9.18 -4.64 -5.43
CA VAL A 45 10.17 -5.64 -5.87
C VAL A 45 9.70 -6.47 -7.06
N ASP A 46 8.40 -6.53 -7.31
CA ASP A 46 7.83 -7.18 -8.49
C ASP A 46 6.54 -6.50 -8.94
N THR A 47 6.31 -6.49 -10.24
CA THR A 47 5.13 -5.88 -10.86
C THR A 47 4.54 -6.83 -11.89
N ASN A 48 3.23 -7.01 -11.83
CA ASN A 48 2.42 -7.73 -12.80
C ASN A 48 1.19 -6.88 -13.13
N ARG A 49 0.55 -7.16 -14.26
CA ARG A 49 -0.63 -6.44 -14.75
C ARG A 49 -1.76 -6.29 -13.71
N TYR A 50 -1.90 -7.26 -12.79
CA TYR A 50 -2.96 -7.27 -11.78
C TYR A 50 -2.44 -7.42 -10.36
N SER A 51 -1.13 -7.30 -10.15
CA SER A 51 -0.55 -7.40 -8.81
C SER A 51 0.79 -6.70 -8.71
N VAL A 52 1.10 -6.19 -7.53
CA VAL A 52 2.42 -5.65 -7.19
C VAL A 52 2.87 -6.32 -5.90
N THR A 53 4.13 -6.72 -5.86
CA THR A 53 4.77 -7.24 -4.65
C THR A 53 5.66 -6.15 -4.08
N VAL A 54 5.48 -5.88 -2.79
CA VAL A 54 6.24 -4.88 -2.06
C VAL A 54 6.88 -5.49 -0.82
N VAL A 55 8.00 -4.91 -0.38
CA VAL A 55 8.72 -5.33 0.83
C VAL A 55 8.86 -4.16 1.80
N ASP A 56 8.77 -4.45 3.10
CA ASP A 56 9.09 -3.46 4.13
C ASP A 56 10.60 -3.39 4.42
N SER A 57 10.98 -2.46 5.29
CA SER A 57 12.37 -2.24 5.74
C SER A 57 12.98 -3.45 6.47
N GLN A 58 12.16 -4.41 6.90
CA GLN A 58 12.57 -5.67 7.54
C GLN A 58 12.63 -6.84 6.56
N GLY A 59 12.22 -6.65 5.30
CA GLY A 59 12.15 -7.66 4.26
C GLY A 59 10.89 -8.52 4.30
N ASN A 60 9.83 -8.11 5.01
CA ASN A 60 8.54 -8.79 4.96
C ASN A 60 7.82 -8.46 3.66
N GLU A 61 7.29 -9.49 2.99
CA GLU A 61 6.66 -9.36 1.69
C GLU A 61 5.13 -9.18 1.80
N TYR A 62 4.61 -8.30 0.96
CA TYR A 62 3.19 -8.04 0.77
C TYR A 62 2.85 -8.13 -0.71
N THR A 63 1.73 -8.75 -1.04
CA THR A 63 1.18 -8.74 -2.39
C THR A 63 -0.08 -7.91 -2.43
N ILE A 64 -0.12 -6.89 -3.28
CA ILE A 64 -1.31 -6.10 -3.55
C ILE A 64 -1.88 -6.61 -4.87
N SER A 65 -3.10 -7.15 -4.87
CA SER A 65 -3.69 -7.78 -6.07
C SER A 65 -5.10 -7.28 -6.36
N GLN A 66 -5.43 -7.19 -7.65
CA GLN A 66 -6.77 -6.83 -8.09
C GLN A 66 -7.67 -8.06 -8.11
N ASN A 67 -8.78 -8.00 -7.39
CA ASN A 67 -9.86 -8.95 -7.55
C ASN A 67 -10.62 -8.64 -8.84
N LEU A 68 -10.47 -9.49 -9.85
CA LEU A 68 -11.03 -9.28 -11.20
C LEU A 68 -12.57 -9.32 -11.26
N GLN A 69 -13.23 -9.93 -10.29
CA GLN A 69 -14.70 -9.97 -10.25
C GLN A 69 -15.28 -8.65 -9.73
N SER A 70 -14.63 -8.04 -8.74
CA SER A 70 -15.12 -6.82 -8.08
C SER A 70 -14.41 -5.55 -8.55
N GLY A 71 -13.27 -5.67 -9.23
CA GLY A 71 -12.39 -4.56 -9.60
C GLY A 71 -11.74 -3.88 -8.40
N LYS A 72 -11.80 -4.47 -7.20
CA LYS A 72 -11.19 -3.93 -5.97
C LYS A 72 -9.78 -4.48 -5.77
N TRP A 73 -8.93 -3.72 -5.10
CA TRP A 73 -7.60 -4.15 -4.71
C TRP A 73 -7.60 -4.72 -3.28
N ASN A 74 -6.84 -5.79 -3.07
CA ASN A 74 -6.64 -6.42 -1.77
C ASN A 74 -5.16 -6.43 -1.45
N VAL A 75 -4.85 -6.27 -0.16
CA VAL A 75 -3.49 -6.42 0.37
C VAL A 75 -3.41 -7.79 1.04
N HIS A 76 -2.44 -8.58 0.62
CA HIS A 76 -2.12 -9.88 1.19
C HIS A 76 -0.76 -9.77 1.86
N GLN A 77 -0.66 -10.21 3.12
CA GLN A 77 0.60 -10.22 3.87
C GLN A 77 0.99 -11.67 4.16
N HIS A 78 2.27 -11.98 4.01
CA HIS A 78 2.80 -13.25 4.47
C HIS A 78 2.86 -13.29 6.01
N LEU A 79 2.23 -14.31 6.59
CA LEU A 79 2.32 -14.57 8.02
C LEU A 79 3.66 -15.25 8.31
N TRP A 80 4.56 -14.54 9.00
CA TRP A 80 5.88 -15.07 9.38
C TRP A 80 6.02 -15.33 10.88
N TRP A 81 5.17 -14.72 11.71
CA TRP A 81 5.12 -14.96 13.15
C TRP A 81 3.68 -14.84 13.68
N ILE A 82 3.35 -15.69 14.65
CA ILE A 82 2.08 -15.65 15.36
C ILE A 82 2.32 -16.01 16.82
N GLN A 83 1.74 -15.23 17.73
CA GLN A 83 1.61 -15.61 19.14
C GLN A 83 0.15 -15.60 19.51
N VAL A 84 -0.32 -16.73 20.02
CA VAL A 84 -1.62 -16.84 20.68
C VAL A 84 -1.42 -16.41 22.13
N ARG A 85 -2.23 -15.45 22.60
CA ARG A 85 -2.28 -15.08 24.02
C ARG A 85 -3.57 -15.63 24.59
N ASP A 86 -3.45 -16.44 25.62
CA ASP A 86 -4.56 -16.81 26.49
C ASP A 86 -4.71 -15.72 27.55
N GLU A 87 -5.97 -15.34 27.87
CA GLU A 87 -6.29 -14.40 28.95
C GLU A 87 -5.96 -14.96 30.34
#